data_AF-A0A3C1EQR1-F1
#
_entry.id   AF-A0A3C1EQR1-F1
#
_cell.length_a   1.000
_cell.length_b   1.000
_cell.length_c   1.000
_cell.angle_alpha   90.00
_cell.angle_beta   90.00
_cell.angle_gamma   90.00
#
_symmetry.space_group_name_H-M   'P 1'
#
loop_
_entity.id
_entity.type
_entity.pdbx_description
1 polymer ?
#
loop_
_entity_poly.entity_id
_entity_poly.type
_entity_poly.pdbx_seq_one_letter_code
_entity_poly.pdbx_strand_id
1 'polypeptide(L)'
;MMALGAARAGAQSTQTNAAPQLQVSQLIGKIEVETPNQTESVAGQTLPYIRSGSIVRVLSGSAAFESDTHATVRAGKGDSFHFAARRPESGQPGVIRIAAVGKEPKTLEVNVGGLEFFLRKGSDVSLTASGRGEMTVKIEQGNVHIKPGSVPKNSSLRPNARMMAAGESVIVRVPEEMRFESAALSRPAVKVSRENDTTFVAQADWPARPSNLNRDAEARRTISRWPEVSRTVALATMEKYGAPDQVHADKLVWNNNGAWDRTIAYRDLRDQSDILEQTIRYEVPRTKLSAVNEINLPLRVSRDRKEISATSESEQMNFLALNLADEVIKGKKSSVEARDFYARTVSLSKAGKTSPYMQGLLFTLP
;
A
#
# COMPACT_ATOMS: atom_id res chain seq x y z
N MET A 1 -15.07 8.61 55.73
CA MET A 1 -15.87 9.40 54.77
C MET A 1 -14.91 9.95 53.72
N MET A 2 -14.94 9.36 52.52
CA MET A 2 -14.15 9.77 51.37
C MET A 2 -14.81 10.95 50.65
N ALA A 3 -14.02 11.93 50.20
CA ALA A 3 -14.23 12.63 48.94
C ALA A 3 -12.99 13.49 48.63
N LEU A 4 -12.11 12.98 47.76
CA LEU A 4 -11.14 13.80 47.04
C LEU A 4 -11.28 13.42 45.57
N GLY A 5 -11.87 14.35 44.81
CA GLY A 5 -12.03 14.23 43.38
C GLY A 5 -10.66 14.28 42.70
N ALA A 6 -10.36 13.24 41.93
CA ALA A 6 -9.28 13.25 40.95
C ALA A 6 -9.89 13.23 39.56
N ALA A 7 -9.57 14.29 38.81
CA ALA A 7 -9.98 14.53 37.45
C ALA A 7 -9.62 13.35 36.52
N ARG A 8 -10.56 12.99 35.64
CA ARG A 8 -10.27 12.24 34.42
C ARG A 8 -9.39 13.11 33.52
N ALA A 9 -8.07 12.91 33.60
CA ALA A 9 -7.16 13.38 32.58
C ALA A 9 -7.35 12.52 31.33
N GLY A 10 -7.84 13.15 30.25
CA GLY A 10 -7.88 12.55 28.93
C GLY A 10 -6.46 12.19 28.50
N ALA A 11 -6.24 10.92 28.18
CA ALA A 11 -5.02 10.47 27.53
C ALA A 11 -4.97 11.11 26.14
N GLN A 12 -4.18 12.19 26.02
CA GLN A 12 -3.73 12.72 24.75
C GLN A 12 -3.00 11.61 24.00
N SER A 13 -3.46 11.31 22.79
CA SER A 13 -2.76 10.44 21.85
C SER A 13 -1.43 11.08 21.50
N THR A 14 -0.35 10.67 22.17
CA THR A 14 1.01 10.94 21.72
C THR A 14 1.19 10.24 20.37
N GLN A 15 1.14 11.02 19.28
CA GLN A 15 1.62 10.55 17.98
C GLN A 15 3.12 10.29 18.11
N THR A 16 3.48 9.05 18.40
CA THR A 16 4.87 8.60 18.42
C THR A 16 5.36 8.50 16.97
N ASN A 17 6.48 9.15 16.64
CA ASN A 17 7.17 9.03 15.35
C ASN A 17 7.81 7.64 15.11
N ALA A 18 7.43 6.64 15.91
CA ALA A 18 7.94 5.28 15.86
C ALA A 18 7.10 4.41 14.93
N ALA A 19 7.65 3.29 14.46
CA ALA A 19 6.85 2.30 13.75
C ALA A 19 5.86 1.69 14.75
N PRO A 20 4.61 1.44 14.34
CA PRO A 20 3.69 0.67 15.15
C PRO A 20 4.36 -0.63 15.62
N GLN A 21 4.27 -0.92 16.90
CA GLN A 21 4.85 -2.11 17.48
C GLN A 21 3.78 -3.18 17.70
N LEU A 22 4.18 -4.45 17.62
CA LEU A 22 3.33 -5.57 17.99
C LEU A 22 4.00 -6.28 19.16
N GLN A 23 3.27 -6.43 20.26
CA GLN A 23 3.73 -7.15 21.44
C GLN A 23 2.86 -8.38 21.65
N VAL A 24 3.44 -9.44 22.21
CA VAL A 24 2.66 -10.55 22.74
C VAL A 24 1.91 -10.01 23.96
N SER A 25 0.58 -10.00 23.97
CA SER A 25 -0.23 -9.55 25.11
C SER A 25 -0.69 -10.69 25.99
N GLN A 26 -0.91 -11.87 25.41
CA GLN A 26 -1.19 -13.11 26.13
C GLN A 26 -0.51 -14.28 25.43
N LEU A 27 0.14 -15.16 26.20
CA LEU A 27 0.71 -16.39 25.69
C LEU A 27 0.44 -17.55 26.63
N ILE A 28 -0.30 -18.54 26.14
CA ILE A 28 -0.48 -19.83 26.77
C ILE A 28 0.16 -20.84 25.83
N GLY A 29 1.33 -21.35 26.20
CA GLY A 29 2.09 -22.31 25.40
C GLY A 29 3.38 -21.74 24.81
N LYS A 30 3.62 -21.95 23.51
CA LYS A 30 4.90 -21.67 22.86
C LYS A 30 4.69 -21.09 21.47
N ILE A 31 5.44 -20.03 21.16
CA ILE A 31 5.52 -19.44 19.83
C ILE A 31 6.97 -19.48 19.32
N GLU A 32 7.10 -19.36 18.01
CA GLU A 32 8.36 -19.12 17.31
C GLU A 32 8.24 -17.81 16.55
N VAL A 33 9.26 -16.96 16.67
CA VAL A 33 9.37 -15.69 15.95
C VAL A 33 10.61 -15.77 15.07
N GLU A 34 10.40 -15.85 13.77
CA GLU A 34 11.45 -15.87 12.77
C GLU A 34 11.63 -14.45 12.22
N THR A 35 12.83 -13.91 12.40
CA THR A 35 13.28 -12.66 11.79
C THR A 35 14.27 -12.98 10.67
N PRO A 36 14.58 -12.03 9.76
CA PRO A 36 15.56 -12.27 8.70
C PRO A 36 16.94 -12.77 9.19
N ASN A 37 17.31 -12.46 10.43
CA ASN A 37 18.64 -12.74 10.96
C ASN A 37 18.65 -13.84 12.04
N GLN A 38 17.49 -14.21 12.60
CA GLN A 38 17.43 -15.10 13.76
C GLN A 38 16.02 -15.68 13.94
N THR A 39 15.95 -16.93 14.38
CA THR A 39 14.71 -17.55 14.88
C THR A 39 14.77 -17.67 16.39
N GLU A 40 13.74 -17.18 17.08
CA GLU A 40 13.62 -17.24 18.53
C GLU A 40 12.38 -18.03 18.95
N SER A 41 12.55 -18.94 19.92
CA SER A 41 11.46 -19.68 20.55
C SER A 41 11.08 -19.03 21.87
N VAL A 42 9.82 -18.63 22.02
CA VAL A 42 9.33 -17.94 23.21
C VAL A 42 8.26 -18.81 23.89
N ALA A 43 8.37 -18.99 25.20
CA ALA A 43 7.42 -19.74 26.02
C ALA A 43 7.14 -19.00 27.34
N GLY A 44 5.90 -19.07 27.84
CA GLY A 44 5.50 -18.44 29.10
C GLY A 44 5.08 -16.96 28.99
N GLN A 45 5.17 -16.21 30.10
CA GLN A 45 4.64 -14.84 30.24
C GLN A 45 5.60 -13.71 29.80
N THR A 46 6.77 -14.02 29.23
CA THR A 46 7.67 -12.96 28.76
C THR A 46 7.07 -12.27 27.53
N LEU A 47 7.05 -10.93 27.53
CA LEU A 47 6.47 -10.09 26.48
C LEU A 47 7.57 -9.52 25.57
N PRO A 48 8.04 -10.24 24.53
CA PRO A 48 8.92 -9.66 23.53
C PRO A 48 8.12 -8.76 22.59
N TYR A 49 8.72 -7.62 22.24
CA TYR A 49 8.31 -6.87 21.06
C TYR A 49 8.66 -7.66 19.80
N ILE A 50 7.67 -7.86 18.94
CA ILE A 50 7.84 -8.52 17.65
C ILE A 50 8.33 -7.46 16.66
N ARG A 51 9.46 -7.74 16.02
CA ARG A 51 10.05 -6.83 15.04
C ARG A 51 9.24 -6.85 13.75
N SER A 52 9.13 -5.71 13.08
CA SER A 52 8.61 -5.64 11.72
C SER A 52 9.41 -6.57 10.79
N GLY A 53 8.72 -7.29 9.90
CA GLY A 53 9.30 -8.30 9.01
C GLY A 53 9.41 -9.70 9.63
N SER A 54 8.83 -9.93 10.82
CA SER A 54 8.87 -11.24 11.47
C SER A 54 7.75 -12.15 10.97
N ILE A 55 8.04 -13.46 10.91
CA ILE A 55 7.02 -14.52 10.82
C ILE A 55 6.81 -15.08 12.21
N VAL A 56 5.57 -15.04 12.69
CA VAL A 56 5.18 -15.59 13.99
C VAL A 56 4.45 -16.91 13.76
N ARG A 57 4.84 -17.96 14.49
CA ARG A 57 4.19 -19.28 14.45
C ARG A 57 3.79 -19.70 15.86
N VAL A 58 2.54 -20.10 16.06
CA VAL A 58 2.09 -20.66 17.34
C VAL A 58 2.31 -22.17 17.34
N LEU A 59 3.34 -22.63 18.06
CA LEU A 59 3.71 -24.04 18.11
C LEU A 59 2.77 -24.86 19.02
N SER A 60 2.27 -24.25 20.10
CA SER A 60 1.32 -24.88 21.03
C SER A 60 0.49 -23.85 21.78
N GLY A 61 -0.76 -24.21 22.10
CA GLY A 61 -1.69 -23.38 22.87
C GLY A 61 -2.27 -22.22 22.06
N SER A 62 -2.30 -21.03 22.64
CA SER A 62 -2.87 -19.81 22.05
C SER A 62 -2.09 -18.56 22.42
N ALA A 63 -2.04 -17.60 21.52
CA ALA A 63 -1.41 -16.32 21.71
C ALA A 63 -2.33 -15.18 21.25
N ALA A 64 -2.31 -14.08 22.00
CA ALA A 64 -2.85 -12.80 21.59
C ALA A 64 -1.69 -11.82 21.42
N PHE A 65 -1.75 -11.03 20.36
CA PHE A 65 -0.78 -10.01 20.02
C PHE A 65 -1.50 -8.68 19.93
N GLU A 66 -1.00 -7.67 20.61
CA GLU A 66 -1.60 -6.35 20.64
C GLU A 66 -0.62 -5.36 20.02
N SER A 67 -1.15 -4.47 19.21
CA SER A 67 -0.39 -3.34 18.70
C SER A 67 -0.65 -2.08 19.52
N ASP A 68 0.32 -1.19 19.52
CA ASP A 68 0.19 0.18 20.04
C ASP A 68 -0.89 1.02 19.33
N THR A 69 -1.41 0.53 18.19
CA THR A 69 -2.56 1.12 17.49
C THR A 69 -3.91 0.54 17.91
N HIS A 70 -3.97 -0.38 18.89
CA HIS A 70 -5.19 -1.08 19.36
C HIS A 70 -5.75 -2.12 18.37
N ALA A 71 -4.94 -2.61 17.44
CA ALA A 71 -5.24 -3.85 16.72
C ALA A 71 -4.77 -5.06 17.54
N THR A 72 -5.63 -6.08 17.64
CA THR A 72 -5.33 -7.34 18.32
C THR A 72 -5.40 -8.49 17.34
N VAL A 73 -4.38 -9.36 17.32
CA VAL A 73 -4.35 -10.60 16.55
C VAL A 73 -4.44 -11.77 17.52
N ARG A 74 -5.38 -12.69 17.32
CA ARG A 74 -5.51 -13.93 18.11
C ARG A 74 -5.16 -15.12 17.23
N ALA A 75 -4.27 -15.96 17.73
CA ALA A 75 -3.74 -17.11 17.01
C ALA A 75 -3.71 -18.34 17.93
N GLY A 76 -4.12 -19.50 17.41
CA GLY A 76 -4.04 -20.79 18.09
C GLY A 76 -2.93 -21.68 17.52
N LYS A 77 -2.70 -22.84 18.14
CA LYS A 77 -1.74 -23.85 17.68
C LYS A 77 -1.84 -24.11 16.17
N GLY A 78 -0.72 -23.96 15.47
CA GLY A 78 -0.60 -24.18 14.02
C GLY A 78 -0.86 -22.93 13.17
N ASP A 79 -1.35 -21.85 13.77
CA ASP A 79 -1.51 -20.58 13.08
C ASP A 79 -0.16 -19.89 12.94
N SER A 80 0.01 -19.18 11.82
CA SER A 80 1.18 -18.33 11.61
C SER A 80 0.85 -17.15 10.74
N PHE A 81 1.48 -16.01 11.02
CA PHE A 81 1.30 -14.78 10.27
C PHE A 81 2.61 -14.04 10.12
N HIS A 82 2.73 -13.31 9.01
CA HIS A 82 3.79 -12.33 8.81
C HIS A 82 3.32 -10.98 9.35
N PHE A 83 4.15 -10.36 10.18
CA PHE A 83 3.92 -9.02 10.71
C PHE A 83 4.90 -8.04 10.09
N ALA A 84 4.38 -6.95 9.54
CA ALA A 84 5.20 -5.81 9.15
C ALA A 84 4.54 -4.52 9.65
N ALA A 85 5.37 -3.57 10.08
CA ALA A 85 4.94 -2.24 10.46
C ALA A 85 5.83 -1.18 9.79
N ARG A 86 5.20 -0.09 9.36
CA ARG A 86 5.84 1.08 8.76
C ARG A 86 5.57 2.31 9.62
N ARG A 87 6.61 3.13 9.81
CA ARG A 87 6.52 4.41 10.53
C ARG A 87 5.53 5.35 9.85
N PRO A 88 4.87 6.24 10.60
CA PRO A 88 4.25 7.42 10.02
C PRO A 88 5.32 8.22 9.26
N GLU A 89 5.01 8.61 8.03
CA GLU A 89 5.82 9.53 7.22
C GLU A 89 5.03 10.83 7.04
N SER A 90 5.66 11.93 6.65
CA SER A 90 4.99 13.24 6.55
C SER A 90 3.68 13.15 5.76
N GLY A 91 2.54 13.27 6.47
CA GLY A 91 1.19 13.16 5.90
C GLY A 91 0.63 11.74 5.68
N GLN A 92 1.40 10.68 5.94
CA GLN A 92 0.93 9.29 5.89
C GLN A 92 0.92 8.63 7.27
N PRO A 93 -0.18 8.00 7.70
CA PRO A 93 -0.21 7.34 8.99
C PRO A 93 0.65 6.06 8.99
N GLY A 94 1.08 5.64 10.18
CA GLY A 94 1.73 4.34 10.36
C GLY A 94 0.80 3.21 9.91
N VAL A 95 1.39 2.17 9.33
CA VAL A 95 0.66 1.02 8.77
C VAL A 95 1.15 -0.26 9.41
N ILE A 96 0.21 -1.11 9.84
CA ILE A 96 0.47 -2.50 10.24
C ILE A 96 -0.04 -3.41 9.12
N ARG A 97 0.73 -4.43 8.75
CA ARG A 97 0.32 -5.49 7.84
C ARG A 97 0.35 -6.83 8.55
N ILE A 98 -0.74 -7.58 8.40
CA ILE A 98 -0.91 -8.94 8.93
C ILE A 98 -1.27 -9.85 7.77
N ALA A 99 -0.37 -10.77 7.43
CA ALA A 99 -0.62 -11.75 6.38
C ALA A 99 -0.63 -13.17 6.96
N ALA A 100 -1.72 -13.90 6.79
CA ALA A 100 -1.87 -15.27 7.28
C ALA A 100 -1.10 -16.26 6.37
N VAL A 101 -0.08 -16.94 6.92
CA VAL A 101 0.85 -17.81 6.18
C VAL A 101 0.84 -19.28 6.63
N GLY A 102 -0.05 -19.65 7.57
CA GLY A 102 -0.11 -20.99 8.20
C GLY A 102 -0.70 -22.13 7.36
N LYS A 103 -0.86 -23.31 7.98
CA LYS A 103 -1.48 -24.49 7.34
C LYS A 103 -3.01 -24.43 7.44
N GLU A 104 -3.69 -24.77 6.34
CA GLU A 104 -5.17 -24.78 6.27
C GLU A 104 -5.81 -25.82 7.20
N PRO A 105 -7.07 -25.61 7.65
CA PRO A 105 -8.00 -24.55 7.24
C PRO A 105 -8.14 -23.41 8.27
N LYS A 106 -7.20 -23.24 9.20
CA LYS A 106 -7.38 -22.34 10.33
C LYS A 106 -7.42 -20.87 9.92
N THR A 107 -8.30 -20.13 10.57
CA THR A 107 -8.50 -18.70 10.39
C THR A 107 -7.81 -17.92 11.50
N LEU A 108 -6.98 -16.94 11.13
CA LEU A 108 -6.41 -15.99 12.08
C LEU A 108 -7.48 -14.94 12.43
N GLU A 109 -7.80 -14.79 13.70
CA GLU A 109 -8.74 -13.77 14.15
C GLU A 109 -8.01 -12.44 14.37
N VAL A 110 -8.53 -11.38 13.78
CA VAL A 110 -8.00 -10.03 13.90
C VAL A 110 -9.13 -9.11 14.35
N ASN A 111 -8.90 -8.39 15.44
CA ASN A 111 -9.80 -7.39 15.99
C ASN A 111 -9.16 -6.00 15.84
N VAL A 112 -9.92 -5.06 15.28
CA VAL A 112 -9.48 -3.69 15.06
C VAL A 112 -10.59 -2.74 15.47
N GLY A 113 -10.42 -2.02 16.58
CA GLY A 113 -11.41 -1.03 17.03
C GLY A 113 -12.82 -1.60 17.20
N GLY A 114 -12.92 -2.87 17.62
CA GLY A 114 -14.19 -3.59 17.77
C GLY A 114 -14.64 -4.36 16.53
N LEU A 115 -14.04 -4.11 15.36
CA LEU A 115 -14.26 -4.89 14.15
C LEU A 115 -13.49 -6.21 14.21
N GLU A 116 -14.21 -7.32 14.27
CA GLU A 116 -13.64 -8.66 14.34
C GLU A 116 -13.73 -9.33 12.98
N PHE A 117 -12.62 -9.85 12.47
CA PHE A 117 -12.60 -10.58 11.21
C PHE A 117 -11.59 -11.72 11.21
N PHE A 118 -11.82 -12.67 10.31
CA PHE A 118 -11.07 -13.91 10.18
C PHE A 118 -10.31 -13.91 8.87
N LEU A 119 -8.99 -14.12 8.93
CA LEU A 119 -8.10 -14.24 7.78
C LEU A 119 -7.83 -15.71 7.49
N ARG A 120 -8.13 -16.16 6.27
CA ARG A 120 -7.67 -17.48 5.81
C ARG A 120 -6.22 -17.41 5.33
N LYS A 121 -5.56 -18.56 5.21
CA LYS A 121 -4.24 -18.66 4.57
C LYS A 121 -4.21 -17.90 3.23
N GLY A 122 -3.16 -17.13 3.01
CA GLY A 122 -3.00 -16.31 1.81
C GLY A 122 -3.77 -14.98 1.85
N SER A 123 -4.47 -14.68 2.96
CA SER A 123 -5.08 -13.37 3.17
C SER A 123 -4.09 -12.40 3.79
N ASP A 124 -4.14 -11.16 3.35
CA ASP A 124 -3.28 -10.05 3.77
C ASP A 124 -4.14 -8.81 3.99
N VAL A 125 -3.97 -8.16 5.13
CA VAL A 125 -4.65 -6.92 5.48
C VAL A 125 -3.65 -5.87 5.93
N SER A 126 -3.88 -4.64 5.48
CA SER A 126 -3.22 -3.44 5.98
C SER A 126 -4.15 -2.67 6.91
N LEU A 127 -3.62 -2.22 8.03
CA LEU A 127 -4.30 -1.48 9.07
C LEU A 127 -3.64 -0.11 9.20
N THR A 128 -4.43 0.95 9.07
CA THR A 128 -3.94 2.32 9.13
C THR A 128 -4.69 3.11 10.19
N ALA A 129 -4.01 3.56 11.24
CA ALA A 129 -4.60 4.38 12.29
C ALA A 129 -4.63 5.86 11.86
N SER A 130 -5.79 6.51 11.83
CA SER A 130 -5.90 7.92 11.37
C SER A 130 -5.64 8.95 12.47
N GLY A 131 -5.28 8.53 13.69
CA GLY A 131 -4.96 9.41 14.82
C GLY A 131 -6.19 10.00 15.55
N ARG A 132 -7.42 9.75 15.09
CA ARG A 132 -8.68 10.15 15.76
C ARG A 132 -9.42 8.99 16.44
N GLY A 133 -8.73 7.89 16.73
CA GLY A 133 -9.37 6.66 17.20
C GLY A 133 -10.10 5.87 16.09
N GLU A 134 -9.99 6.32 14.84
CA GLU A 134 -10.48 5.58 13.68
C GLU A 134 -9.34 4.77 13.07
N MET A 135 -9.64 3.53 12.67
CA MET A 135 -8.70 2.66 11.97
C MET A 135 -9.30 2.20 10.65
N THR A 136 -8.52 2.31 9.58
CA THR A 136 -8.89 1.81 8.25
C THR A 136 -8.33 0.41 8.08
N VAL A 137 -9.21 -0.56 7.81
CA VAL A 137 -8.83 -1.92 7.42
C VAL A 137 -8.91 -2.01 5.90
N LYS A 138 -7.78 -2.31 5.26
CA LYS A 138 -7.68 -2.53 3.82
C LYS A 138 -7.31 -3.98 3.57
N ILE A 139 -8.16 -4.69 2.83
CA ILE A 139 -7.87 -6.05 2.40
C ILE A 139 -6.95 -5.97 1.18
N GLU A 140 -5.70 -6.41 1.34
CA GLU A 140 -4.70 -6.40 0.28
C GLU A 140 -4.80 -7.66 -0.59
N GLN A 141 -5.13 -8.81 0.02
CA GLN A 141 -5.30 -10.09 -0.68
C GLN A 141 -6.17 -11.06 0.14
N GLY A 142 -6.85 -12.00 -0.54
CA GLY A 142 -7.43 -13.21 0.06
C GLY A 142 -8.84 -13.07 0.63
N ASN A 143 -9.25 -14.10 1.40
CA ASN A 143 -10.61 -14.27 1.92
C ASN A 143 -10.70 -13.78 3.36
N VAL A 144 -11.40 -12.67 3.57
CA VAL A 144 -11.65 -12.08 4.88
C VAL A 144 -13.12 -12.28 5.25
N HIS A 145 -13.38 -12.87 6.41
CA HIS A 145 -14.74 -13.05 6.93
C HIS A 145 -14.94 -12.15 8.14
N ILE A 146 -15.82 -11.16 8.04
CA ILE A 146 -16.15 -10.27 9.17
C ILE A 146 -17.14 -10.98 10.10
N LYS A 147 -16.86 -10.97 11.40
CA LYS A 147 -17.72 -11.58 12.41
C LYS A 147 -19.03 -10.79 12.52
N PRO A 148 -20.20 -11.46 12.45
CA PRO A 148 -21.49 -10.80 12.61
C PRO A 148 -21.57 -9.96 13.89
N GLY A 149 -22.13 -8.75 13.80
CA GLY A 149 -22.33 -7.84 14.95
C GLY A 149 -21.11 -7.03 15.39
N SER A 150 -19.94 -7.19 14.75
CA SER A 150 -18.70 -6.49 15.13
C SER A 150 -18.46 -5.17 14.38
N VAL A 151 -19.36 -4.75 13.49
CA VAL A 151 -19.18 -3.53 12.67
C VAL A 151 -19.68 -2.29 13.43
N PRO A 152 -18.82 -1.33 13.83
CA PRO A 152 -19.27 -0.11 14.49
C PRO A 152 -20.13 0.76 13.56
N LYS A 153 -21.12 1.48 14.11
CA LYS A 153 -22.11 2.29 13.35
C LYS A 153 -21.51 3.31 12.36
N ASN A 154 -20.24 3.69 12.49
CA ASN A 154 -19.53 4.68 11.66
C ASN A 154 -18.31 4.11 10.91
N SER A 155 -18.25 2.80 10.71
CA SER A 155 -17.11 2.18 10.02
C SER A 155 -17.33 2.12 8.50
N SER A 156 -16.26 2.37 7.73
CA SER A 156 -16.28 2.25 6.28
C SER A 156 -15.37 1.09 5.84
N LEU A 157 -15.92 0.18 5.04
CA LEU A 157 -15.18 -0.94 4.44
C LEU A 157 -14.97 -0.62 2.95
N ARG A 158 -13.71 -0.59 2.53
CA ARG A 158 -13.35 -0.35 1.13
C ARG A 158 -12.59 -1.57 0.59
N PRO A 159 -13.24 -2.52 -0.11
CA PRO A 159 -12.53 -3.60 -0.77
C PRO A 159 -11.63 -3.01 -1.87
N ASN A 160 -10.34 -3.33 -1.84
CA ASN A 160 -9.42 -2.93 -2.89
C ASN A 160 -9.50 -3.91 -4.06
N ALA A 161 -10.53 -3.76 -4.89
CA ALA A 161 -10.77 -4.65 -6.01
C ALA A 161 -9.71 -4.60 -7.15
N ARG A 162 -8.68 -3.75 -7.02
CA ARG A 162 -7.56 -3.68 -7.98
C ARG A 162 -6.52 -4.80 -7.80
N MET A 163 -6.56 -5.56 -6.70
CA MET A 163 -5.62 -6.65 -6.41
C MET A 163 -6.25 -8.05 -6.40
N MET A 164 -7.56 -8.14 -6.63
CA MET A 164 -8.29 -9.41 -6.69
C MET A 164 -8.04 -10.10 -8.04
N ALA A 165 -7.74 -11.41 -8.02
CA ALA A 165 -7.65 -12.22 -9.23
C ALA A 165 -9.04 -12.40 -9.87
N ALA A 166 -9.08 -12.74 -11.16
CA ALA A 166 -10.35 -13.01 -11.84
C ALA A 166 -11.16 -14.09 -11.11
N GLY A 167 -12.44 -13.80 -10.86
CA GLY A 167 -13.32 -14.72 -10.14
C GLY A 167 -13.12 -14.74 -8.63
N GLU A 168 -12.12 -14.03 -8.07
CA GLU A 168 -12.09 -13.79 -6.63
C GLU A 168 -13.26 -12.91 -6.22
N SER A 169 -13.80 -13.22 -5.04
CA SER A 169 -14.96 -12.58 -4.47
C SER A 169 -14.63 -12.09 -3.08
N VAL A 170 -14.90 -10.82 -2.80
CA VAL A 170 -14.99 -10.32 -1.44
C VAL A 170 -16.46 -10.41 -1.03
N ILE A 171 -16.73 -11.24 -0.03
CA ILE A 171 -18.07 -11.39 0.54
C ILE A 171 -18.16 -10.44 1.73
N VAL A 172 -18.97 -9.40 1.58
CA VAL A 172 -19.28 -8.48 2.66
C VAL A 172 -20.66 -8.85 3.21
N ARG A 173 -20.70 -9.28 4.47
CA ARG A 173 -21.95 -9.49 5.20
C ARG A 173 -22.18 -8.34 6.17
N VAL A 174 -23.33 -7.70 6.10
CA VAL A 174 -23.76 -6.63 7.01
C VAL A 174 -25.03 -7.02 7.76
N PRO A 175 -25.32 -6.46 8.95
CA PRO A 175 -26.55 -6.72 9.70
C PRO A 175 -27.83 -6.27 8.98
N GLU A 176 -29.00 -6.85 9.30
CA GLU A 176 -30.31 -6.52 8.70
C GLU A 176 -30.71 -5.05 8.88
N GLU A 177 -30.24 -4.42 9.96
CA GLU A 177 -30.51 -3.01 10.27
C GLU A 177 -29.69 -2.01 9.43
N MET A 178 -28.69 -2.45 8.66
CA MET A 178 -27.93 -1.57 7.76
C MET A 178 -28.57 -1.51 6.37
N ARG A 179 -28.92 -0.30 5.92
CA ARG A 179 -29.36 -0.05 4.54
C ARG A 179 -28.22 0.49 3.70
N PHE A 180 -28.05 -0.06 2.51
CA PHE A 180 -27.08 0.43 1.52
C PHE A 180 -27.66 1.58 0.71
N GLU A 181 -26.95 2.71 0.65
CA GLU A 181 -27.23 3.78 -0.30
C GLU A 181 -26.53 3.50 -1.64
N SER A 182 -27.20 2.71 -2.48
CA SER A 182 -26.97 2.51 -3.92
C SER A 182 -25.61 1.93 -4.36
N ALA A 183 -25.68 0.86 -5.15
CA ALA A 183 -24.62 0.35 -6.00
C ALA A 183 -24.53 1.17 -7.29
N ALA A 184 -24.26 2.47 -7.20
CA ALA A 184 -24.10 3.34 -8.37
C ALA A 184 -22.64 3.50 -8.79
N LEU A 185 -21.83 2.45 -8.67
CA LEU A 185 -20.49 2.40 -9.26
C LEU A 185 -20.20 0.98 -9.74
N SER A 186 -20.94 0.54 -10.77
CA SER A 186 -20.38 -0.42 -11.72
C SER A 186 -19.18 0.24 -12.38
N ARG A 187 -18.01 0.11 -11.74
CA ARG A 187 -16.74 0.27 -12.44
C ARG A 187 -16.57 -0.95 -13.34
N PRO A 188 -15.95 -0.82 -14.52
CA PRO A 188 -15.80 -1.91 -15.51
C PRO A 188 -14.98 -3.13 -15.05
N ALA A 189 -14.70 -3.24 -13.76
CA ALA A 189 -13.68 -4.07 -13.11
C ALA A 189 -14.24 -4.98 -12.00
N VAL A 190 -15.43 -4.65 -11.49
CA VAL A 190 -15.98 -5.28 -10.28
C VAL A 190 -17.49 -5.39 -10.45
N LYS A 191 -17.97 -6.63 -10.50
CA LYS A 191 -19.39 -6.92 -10.42
C LYS A 191 -19.77 -7.00 -8.95
N VAL A 192 -20.52 -6.02 -8.48
CA VAL A 192 -21.11 -6.07 -7.14
C VAL A 192 -22.53 -6.62 -7.27
N SER A 193 -22.75 -7.82 -6.76
CA SER A 193 -24.08 -8.45 -6.71
C SER A 193 -24.57 -8.56 -5.29
N ARG A 194 -25.83 -8.19 -5.07
CA ARG A 194 -26.56 -8.47 -3.84
C ARG A 194 -27.01 -9.92 -3.86
N GLU A 195 -26.57 -10.72 -2.89
CA GLU A 195 -27.00 -12.12 -2.74
C GLU A 195 -28.27 -12.19 -1.87
N ASN A 196 -28.32 -11.36 -0.82
CA ASN A 196 -29.51 -11.15 0.01
C ASN A 196 -29.44 -9.80 0.73
N ASP A 197 -30.36 -9.52 1.64
CA ASP A 197 -30.44 -8.23 2.33
C ASP A 197 -29.21 -7.90 3.18
N THR A 198 -28.47 -8.94 3.60
CA THR A 198 -27.33 -8.86 4.49
C THR A 198 -26.02 -9.26 3.82
N THR A 199 -26.02 -9.69 2.55
CA THR A 199 -24.84 -10.28 1.89
C THR A 199 -24.65 -9.71 0.50
N PHE A 200 -23.44 -9.21 0.25
CA PHE A 200 -23.02 -8.70 -1.03
C PHE A 200 -21.72 -9.37 -1.45
N VAL A 201 -21.64 -9.67 -2.73
CA VAL A 201 -20.49 -10.28 -3.36
C VAL A 201 -19.92 -9.25 -4.32
N ALA A 202 -18.74 -8.73 -4.01
CA ALA A 202 -17.95 -7.98 -4.97
C ALA A 202 -17.03 -8.98 -5.67
N GLN A 203 -17.35 -9.31 -6.92
CA GLN A 203 -16.58 -10.23 -7.75
C GLN A 203 -15.73 -9.44 -8.74
N ALA A 204 -14.45 -9.76 -8.81
CA ALA A 204 -13.56 -9.21 -9.83
C ALA A 204 -13.92 -9.80 -11.20
N ASP A 205 -14.40 -8.96 -12.12
CA ASP A 205 -14.83 -9.34 -13.47
C ASP A 205 -13.76 -9.01 -14.52
N TRP A 206 -12.51 -9.40 -14.22
CA TRP A 206 -11.38 -9.28 -15.14
C TRP A 206 -11.06 -10.66 -15.76
N PRO A 207 -10.45 -10.75 -16.95
CA PRO A 207 -9.90 -12.02 -17.43
C PRO A 207 -8.82 -12.56 -16.48
N ALA A 208 -8.73 -13.89 -16.33
CA ALA A 208 -7.81 -14.59 -15.43
C ALA A 208 -6.36 -14.07 -15.52
N ARG A 209 -5.88 -13.45 -14.42
CA ARG A 209 -4.48 -13.05 -14.25
C ARG A 209 -3.74 -14.10 -13.41
N PRO A 210 -2.49 -14.48 -13.76
CA PRO A 210 -1.67 -15.34 -12.91
C PRO A 210 -1.42 -14.68 -11.54
N SER A 211 -1.35 -15.51 -10.49
CA SER A 211 -1.26 -15.06 -9.09
C SER A 211 -0.06 -14.13 -8.82
N ASN A 212 -0.25 -13.12 -7.96
CA ASN A 212 0.76 -12.11 -7.61
C ASN A 212 2.07 -12.72 -7.07
N LEU A 213 1.99 -13.82 -6.32
CA LEU A 213 3.15 -14.54 -5.78
C LEU A 213 4.05 -15.11 -6.89
N ASN A 214 3.47 -15.57 -8.00
CA ASN A 214 4.26 -16.07 -9.12
C ASN A 214 4.96 -14.92 -9.85
N ARG A 215 4.27 -13.78 -10.02
CA ARG A 215 4.81 -12.59 -10.68
C ARG A 215 5.95 -11.93 -9.92
N ASP A 216 5.88 -11.85 -8.59
CA ASP A 216 6.98 -11.33 -7.77
C ASP A 216 8.24 -12.20 -7.90
N ALA A 217 8.08 -13.52 -7.78
CA ALA A 217 9.19 -14.47 -7.93
C ALA A 217 9.77 -14.44 -9.35
N GLU A 218 8.92 -14.34 -10.38
CA GLU A 218 9.32 -14.21 -11.78
C GLU A 218 10.06 -12.90 -12.06
N ALA A 219 9.55 -11.77 -11.54
CA ALA A 219 10.20 -10.48 -11.62
C ALA A 219 11.59 -10.51 -10.96
N ARG A 220 11.70 -11.05 -9.73
CA ARG A 220 12.97 -11.21 -9.01
C ARG A 220 13.99 -12.06 -9.77
N ARG A 221 13.55 -13.18 -10.36
CA ARG A 221 14.41 -14.01 -11.22
C ARG A 221 14.88 -13.22 -12.43
N THR A 222 13.99 -12.46 -13.07
CA THR A 222 14.29 -11.69 -14.28
C THR A 222 15.30 -10.58 -14.00
N ILE A 223 15.06 -9.76 -12.96
CA ILE A 223 15.94 -8.63 -12.62
C ILE A 223 17.25 -9.05 -11.98
N SER A 224 17.41 -10.31 -11.54
CA SER A 224 18.67 -10.80 -10.97
C SER A 224 19.85 -10.65 -11.94
N ARG A 225 19.57 -10.65 -13.25
CA ARG A 225 20.54 -10.50 -14.35
C ARG A 225 20.61 -9.09 -14.92
N TRP A 226 19.84 -8.14 -14.39
CA TRP A 226 19.84 -6.76 -14.87
C TRP A 226 21.07 -5.99 -14.33
N PRO A 227 21.50 -4.91 -15.02
CA PRO A 227 22.47 -3.97 -14.48
C PRO A 227 22.07 -3.47 -13.09
N GLU A 228 23.06 -3.19 -12.24
CA GLU A 228 22.85 -2.89 -10.82
C GLU A 228 21.89 -1.72 -10.58
N VAL A 229 22.06 -0.62 -11.32
CA VAL A 229 21.20 0.57 -11.21
C VAL A 229 19.75 0.22 -11.55
N SER A 230 19.53 -0.44 -12.68
CA SER A 230 18.21 -0.88 -13.14
C SER A 230 17.54 -1.85 -12.18
N ARG A 231 18.31 -2.80 -11.65
CA ARG A 231 17.84 -3.75 -10.64
C ARG A 231 17.43 -3.05 -9.35
N THR A 232 18.20 -2.06 -8.91
CA THR A 232 17.90 -1.26 -7.71
C THR A 232 16.60 -0.49 -7.87
N VAL A 233 16.42 0.20 -8.99
CA VAL A 233 15.19 0.94 -9.31
C VAL A 233 13.99 0.00 -9.41
N ALA A 234 14.14 -1.15 -10.06
CA ALA A 234 13.09 -2.15 -10.15
C ALA A 234 12.69 -2.69 -8.77
N LEU A 235 13.65 -3.03 -7.91
CA LEU A 235 13.39 -3.49 -6.54
C LEU A 235 12.68 -2.42 -5.70
N ALA A 236 13.13 -1.16 -5.75
CA ALA A 236 12.47 -0.07 -5.05
C ALA A 236 11.03 0.16 -5.55
N THR A 237 10.80 0.00 -6.86
CA THR A 237 9.46 0.08 -7.46
C THR A 237 8.58 -1.09 -7.01
N MET A 238 9.13 -2.32 -6.96
CA MET A 238 8.45 -3.50 -6.43
C MET A 238 8.13 -3.36 -4.93
N GLU A 239 9.03 -2.79 -4.16
CA GLU A 239 8.82 -2.52 -2.74
C GLU A 239 7.69 -1.52 -2.53
N LYS A 240 7.61 -0.47 -3.35
CA LYS A 240 6.59 0.57 -3.26
C LYS A 240 5.22 0.13 -3.78
N TYR A 241 5.17 -0.57 -4.91
CA TYR A 241 3.93 -0.85 -5.65
C TYR A 241 3.53 -2.32 -5.70
N GLY A 242 4.35 -3.22 -5.16
CA GLY A 242 4.16 -4.67 -5.24
C GLY A 242 4.65 -5.26 -6.56
N ALA A 243 4.24 -6.51 -6.83
CA ALA A 243 4.64 -7.22 -8.04
C ALA A 243 4.22 -6.47 -9.32
N PRO A 244 5.06 -6.46 -10.38
CA PRO A 244 4.68 -5.86 -11.65
C PRO A 244 3.50 -6.60 -12.28
N ASP A 245 2.71 -5.85 -13.06
CA ASP A 245 1.62 -6.44 -13.84
C ASP A 245 2.12 -7.35 -14.95
N GLN A 246 3.23 -6.95 -15.59
CA GLN A 246 3.87 -7.68 -16.67
C GLN A 246 5.37 -7.75 -16.43
N VAL A 247 5.93 -8.94 -16.62
CA VAL A 247 7.36 -9.21 -16.55
C VAL A 247 7.86 -9.52 -17.95
N HIS A 248 8.80 -8.73 -18.45
CA HIS A 248 9.50 -8.96 -19.70
C HIS A 248 11.00 -9.05 -19.43
N ALA A 249 11.76 -9.66 -20.34
CA ALA A 249 13.21 -9.82 -20.17
C ALA A 249 13.97 -8.48 -20.05
N ASP A 250 13.44 -7.44 -20.67
CA ASP A 250 14.03 -6.10 -20.81
C ASP A 250 13.27 -5.00 -20.01
N LYS A 251 12.10 -5.30 -19.45
CA LYS A 251 11.32 -4.33 -18.67
C LYS A 251 10.30 -4.97 -17.72
N LEU A 252 9.95 -4.25 -16.67
CA LEU A 252 8.84 -4.55 -15.78
C LEU A 252 7.78 -3.45 -15.92
N VAL A 253 6.50 -3.82 -15.95
CA VAL A 253 5.40 -2.86 -16.14
C VAL A 253 4.41 -2.98 -15.01
N TRP A 254 4.06 -1.86 -14.39
CA TRP A 254 2.93 -1.68 -13.48
C TRP A 254 1.90 -0.77 -14.14
N ASN A 255 0.62 -1.09 -13.99
CA ASN A 255 -0.48 -0.29 -14.49
C ASN A 255 -1.34 0.17 -13.31
N ASN A 256 -1.81 1.42 -13.35
CA ASN A 256 -2.71 2.01 -12.37
C ASN A 256 -2.18 1.96 -10.91
N ASN A 257 -0.88 2.23 -10.72
CA ASN A 257 -0.19 2.20 -9.44
C ASN A 257 0.04 3.61 -8.87
N GLY A 258 -0.42 3.87 -7.64
CA GLY A 258 -0.27 5.19 -7.02
C GLY A 258 -0.95 6.30 -7.84
N ALA A 259 -0.18 7.32 -8.21
CA ALA A 259 -0.62 8.42 -9.07
C ALA A 259 -0.43 8.13 -10.58
N TRP A 260 0.10 6.96 -10.93
CA TRP A 260 0.53 6.63 -12.28
C TRP A 260 -0.51 5.77 -12.99
N ASP A 261 -0.80 6.14 -14.24
CA ASP A 261 -1.51 5.25 -15.17
C ASP A 261 -0.61 4.05 -15.51
N ARG A 262 0.71 4.30 -15.62
CA ARG A 262 1.71 3.28 -15.94
C ARG A 262 3.07 3.65 -15.37
N THR A 263 3.74 2.68 -14.78
CA THR A 263 5.18 2.74 -14.42
C THR A 263 5.91 1.62 -15.16
N ILE A 264 7.04 1.94 -15.78
CA ILE A 264 7.89 0.97 -16.48
C ILE A 264 9.32 1.12 -15.95
N ALA A 265 9.88 0.03 -15.43
CA ALA A 265 11.30 -0.06 -15.14
C ALA A 265 11.99 -0.83 -16.26
N TYR A 266 13.02 -0.26 -16.87
CA TYR A 266 13.78 -0.86 -17.97
C TYR A 266 15.05 -1.54 -17.45
N ARG A 267 15.47 -2.60 -18.13
CA ARG A 267 16.76 -3.27 -17.89
C ARG A 267 17.92 -2.37 -18.31
N ASP A 268 17.83 -1.86 -19.53
CA ASP A 268 18.90 -1.12 -20.17
C ASP A 268 18.54 0.37 -20.23
N LEU A 269 19.56 1.22 -20.11
CA LEU A 269 19.41 2.66 -20.28
C LEU A 269 18.95 2.94 -21.71
N ARG A 270 17.77 3.57 -21.86
CA ARG A 270 17.32 4.05 -23.18
C ARG A 270 18.05 5.33 -23.59
N ASP A 271 18.45 6.13 -22.59
CA ASP A 271 19.29 7.34 -22.62
C ASP A 271 20.02 7.48 -21.25
N GLN A 272 20.92 8.46 -21.08
CA GLN A 272 21.88 8.59 -19.96
C GLN A 272 21.31 8.32 -18.54
N SER A 273 20.02 8.49 -18.30
CA SER A 273 19.36 8.26 -17.00
C SER A 273 18.00 7.56 -17.09
N ASP A 274 17.64 6.97 -18.22
CA ASP A 274 16.25 6.61 -18.52
C ASP A 274 15.89 5.17 -18.13
N ILE A 275 15.87 4.91 -16.82
CA ILE A 275 15.58 3.57 -16.25
C ILE A 275 14.11 3.43 -15.84
N LEU A 276 13.50 4.51 -15.37
CA LEU A 276 12.14 4.54 -14.84
C LEU A 276 11.28 5.52 -15.64
N GLU A 277 10.31 5.00 -16.38
CA GLU A 277 9.30 5.79 -17.07
C GLU A 277 7.99 5.75 -16.31
N GLN A 278 7.40 6.91 -16.03
CA GLN A 278 6.13 7.02 -15.35
C GLN A 278 5.18 7.94 -16.10
N THR A 279 3.97 7.45 -16.31
CA THR A 279 2.96 8.07 -17.17
C THR A 279 1.72 8.42 -16.36
N ILE A 280 1.15 9.58 -16.68
CA ILE A 280 -0.15 10.04 -16.16
C ILE A 280 -1.07 10.40 -17.32
N ARG A 281 -2.38 10.30 -17.08
CA ARG A 281 -3.38 10.91 -17.97
C ARG A 281 -3.34 12.43 -17.80
N TYR A 282 -2.89 13.13 -18.84
CA TYR A 282 -2.81 14.57 -18.84
C TYR A 282 -2.88 15.09 -20.28
N GLU A 283 -3.92 15.85 -20.59
CA GLU A 283 -4.10 16.44 -21.91
C GLU A 283 -3.31 17.74 -22.01
N VAL A 284 -2.20 17.73 -22.75
CA VAL A 284 -1.43 18.94 -23.04
C VAL A 284 -2.11 19.71 -24.17
N PRO A 285 -2.55 20.97 -23.95
CA PRO A 285 -3.14 21.80 -24.99
C PRO A 285 -2.16 21.99 -26.16
N ARG A 286 -2.67 21.97 -27.40
CA ARG A 286 -1.84 22.12 -28.61
C ARG A 286 -0.96 23.37 -28.59
N THR A 287 -1.51 24.49 -28.09
CA THR A 287 -0.81 25.77 -27.98
C THR A 287 0.34 25.76 -26.97
N LYS A 288 0.41 24.76 -26.09
CA LYS A 288 1.42 24.63 -25.04
C LYS A 288 2.50 23.59 -25.34
N LEU A 289 2.38 22.85 -26.44
CA LEU A 289 3.35 21.81 -26.80
C LEU A 289 4.76 22.35 -27.03
N SER A 290 4.91 23.49 -27.73
CA SER A 290 6.23 24.12 -27.93
C SER A 290 6.86 24.48 -26.59
N ALA A 291 6.08 25.12 -25.71
CA ALA A 291 6.56 25.51 -24.38
C ALA A 291 7.00 24.30 -23.54
N VAL A 292 6.26 23.18 -23.57
CA VAL A 292 6.66 21.95 -22.86
C VAL A 292 7.94 21.34 -23.43
N ASN A 293 8.08 21.32 -24.76
CA ASN A 293 9.30 20.81 -25.40
C ASN A 293 10.52 21.69 -25.10
N GLU A 294 10.34 23.02 -25.02
CA GLU A 294 11.38 23.99 -24.72
C GLU A 294 11.92 23.90 -23.28
N ILE A 295 11.19 23.27 -22.35
CA ILE A 295 11.72 23.01 -21.00
C ILE A 295 12.97 22.10 -21.08
N ASN A 296 13.05 21.25 -22.11
CA ASN A 296 14.16 20.32 -22.35
C ASN A 296 14.42 19.39 -21.16
N LEU A 297 13.33 18.85 -20.60
CA LEU A 297 13.33 17.80 -19.59
C LEU A 297 12.96 16.45 -20.25
N PRO A 298 13.24 15.31 -19.61
CA PRO A 298 12.92 13.98 -20.17
C PRO A 298 11.41 13.68 -20.09
N LEU A 299 10.63 14.46 -20.84
CA LEU A 299 9.18 14.40 -20.94
C LEU A 299 8.78 13.88 -22.32
N ARG A 300 7.73 13.06 -22.36
CA ARG A 300 7.12 12.57 -23.60
C ARG A 300 5.63 12.84 -23.57
N VAL A 301 5.14 13.58 -24.57
CA VAL A 301 3.71 13.88 -24.72
C VAL A 301 3.10 13.00 -25.79
N SER A 302 2.05 12.25 -25.47
CA SER A 302 1.22 11.51 -26.43
C SER A 302 -0.17 12.15 -26.49
N ARG A 303 -0.42 12.87 -27.59
CA ARG A 303 -1.69 13.60 -27.78
C ARG A 303 -2.87 12.69 -28.06
N ASP A 304 -2.59 11.64 -28.83
CA ASP A 304 -3.53 10.58 -29.20
C ASP A 304 -4.03 9.83 -27.96
N ARG A 305 -3.16 9.58 -26.97
CA ARG A 305 -3.52 8.91 -25.73
C ARG A 305 -3.91 9.87 -24.60
N LYS A 306 -3.71 11.18 -24.80
CA LYS A 306 -3.84 12.21 -23.76
C LYS A 306 -3.00 11.86 -22.52
N GLU A 307 -1.77 11.44 -22.78
CA GLU A 307 -0.79 11.02 -21.77
C GLU A 307 0.43 11.95 -21.82
N ILE A 308 1.03 12.16 -20.65
CA ILE A 308 2.40 12.66 -20.53
C ILE A 308 3.19 11.70 -19.65
N SER A 309 4.42 11.42 -20.07
CA SER A 309 5.35 10.56 -19.35
C SER A 309 6.61 11.33 -19.00
N ALA A 310 7.21 11.02 -17.85
CA ALA A 310 8.55 11.43 -17.49
C ALA A 310 9.44 10.20 -17.37
N THR A 311 10.70 10.33 -17.78
CA THR A 311 11.71 9.26 -17.65
C THR A 311 12.90 9.75 -16.84
N SER A 312 13.37 8.96 -15.88
CA SER A 312 14.58 9.26 -15.10
C SER A 312 15.05 8.03 -14.30
N GLU A 313 16.03 8.21 -13.42
CA GLU A 313 16.52 7.17 -12.50
C GLU A 313 15.69 7.04 -11.22
N SER A 314 14.75 7.97 -10.96
CA SER A 314 13.96 7.95 -9.73
C SER A 314 12.60 8.62 -9.87
N GLU A 315 11.63 8.11 -9.11
CA GLU A 315 10.27 8.65 -9.14
C GLU A 315 10.19 10.13 -8.71
N GLN A 316 11.05 10.54 -7.78
CA GLN A 316 11.12 11.90 -7.30
C GLN A 316 11.44 12.90 -8.43
N MET A 317 12.31 12.49 -9.37
CA MET A 317 12.65 13.32 -10.54
C MET A 317 11.51 13.35 -11.56
N ASN A 318 10.80 12.23 -11.71
CA ASN A 318 9.59 12.19 -12.54
C ASN A 318 8.49 13.12 -12.00
N PHE A 319 8.26 13.15 -10.67
CA PHE A 319 7.35 14.12 -10.07
C PHE A 319 7.80 15.56 -10.33
N LEU A 320 9.09 15.87 -10.16
CA LEU A 320 9.62 17.21 -10.39
C LEU A 320 9.39 17.66 -11.84
N ALA A 321 9.70 16.80 -12.82
CA ALA A 321 9.53 17.10 -14.23
C ALA A 321 8.04 17.34 -14.59
N LEU A 322 7.14 16.49 -14.10
CA LEU A 322 5.71 16.60 -14.39
C LEU A 322 5.05 17.81 -13.73
N ASN A 323 5.44 18.13 -12.49
CA ASN A 323 4.97 19.33 -11.80
C ASN A 323 5.40 20.61 -12.53
N LEU A 324 6.62 20.65 -13.05
CA LEU A 324 7.10 21.79 -13.84
C LEU A 324 6.43 21.87 -15.20
N ALA A 325 6.12 20.74 -15.84
CA ALA A 325 5.32 20.71 -17.05
C ALA A 325 3.93 21.31 -16.83
N ASP A 326 3.24 20.94 -15.74
CA ASP A 326 1.93 21.49 -15.37
C ASP A 326 1.98 23.01 -15.18
N GLU A 327 2.99 23.52 -14.48
CA GLU A 327 3.17 24.97 -14.25
C GLU A 327 3.39 25.74 -15.56
N VAL A 328 4.14 25.19 -16.52
CA VAL A 328 4.34 25.79 -17.85
C VAL A 328 3.06 25.74 -18.68
N ILE A 329 2.35 24.62 -18.65
CA ILE A 329 1.08 24.45 -19.35
C ILE A 329 0.05 25.45 -18.84
N LYS A 330 -0.03 25.65 -17.52
CA LYS A 330 -0.90 26.65 -16.88
C LYS A 330 -0.39 28.09 -17.01
N GLY A 331 0.82 28.29 -17.53
CA GLY A 331 1.42 29.63 -17.72
C GLY A 331 1.87 30.30 -16.42
N LYS A 332 2.03 29.54 -15.34
CA LYS A 332 2.58 30.03 -14.07
C LYS A 332 4.10 30.16 -14.10
N LYS A 333 4.76 29.44 -15.01
CA LYS A 333 6.20 29.51 -15.30
C LYS A 333 6.42 29.54 -16.80
N SER A 334 7.49 30.23 -17.22
CA SER A 334 8.07 30.05 -18.55
C SER A 334 8.90 28.77 -18.62
N SER A 335 9.16 28.28 -19.84
CA SER A 335 10.00 27.10 -20.08
C SER A 335 11.41 27.25 -19.49
N VAL A 336 11.96 28.47 -19.56
CA VAL A 336 13.29 28.80 -19.01
C VAL A 336 13.28 28.73 -17.47
N GLU A 337 12.31 29.38 -16.82
CA GLU A 337 12.20 29.34 -15.36
C GLU A 337 11.99 27.91 -14.83
N ALA A 338 11.20 27.10 -15.54
CA ALA A 338 10.97 25.71 -15.19
C ALA A 338 12.28 24.90 -15.27
N ARG A 339 13.06 25.07 -16.33
CA ARG A 339 14.36 24.41 -16.49
C ARG A 339 15.37 24.84 -15.43
N ASP A 340 15.47 26.13 -15.14
CA ASP A 340 16.38 26.66 -14.11
C ASP A 340 15.99 26.17 -12.71
N PHE A 341 14.68 26.10 -12.45
CA PHE A 341 14.15 25.54 -11.21
C PHE A 341 14.46 24.05 -11.08
N TYR A 342 14.34 23.28 -12.18
CA TYR A 342 14.71 21.87 -12.20
C TYR A 342 16.18 21.69 -11.81
N ALA A 343 17.09 22.37 -12.52
CA ALA A 343 18.54 22.27 -12.29
C ALA A 343 18.91 22.66 -10.84
N ARG A 344 18.34 23.75 -10.33
CA ARG A 344 18.55 24.19 -8.94
C ARG A 344 18.04 23.15 -7.94
N THR A 345 16.85 22.61 -8.16
CA THR A 345 16.23 21.63 -7.25
C THR A 345 17.04 20.34 -7.21
N VAL A 346 17.49 19.83 -8.35
CA VAL A 346 18.37 18.66 -8.45
C VAL A 346 19.71 18.90 -7.73
N SER A 347 20.29 20.10 -7.87
CA SER A 347 21.52 20.46 -7.13
C SER A 347 21.31 20.46 -5.62
N LEU A 348 20.20 21.06 -5.15
CA LEU A 348 19.86 21.10 -3.72
C LEU A 348 19.51 19.71 -3.16
N SER A 349 18.90 18.82 -3.96
CA SER A 349 18.61 17.45 -3.53
C SER A 349 19.87 16.62 -3.33
N LYS A 350 20.91 16.84 -4.15
CA LYS A 350 22.24 16.25 -3.92
C LYS A 350 22.87 16.71 -2.61
N ALA A 351 22.50 17.91 -2.12
CA ALA A 351 22.89 18.42 -0.81
C ALA A 351 21.94 17.99 0.33
N GLY A 352 21.04 17.03 0.09
CA GLY A 352 20.11 16.48 1.09
C GLY A 352 18.86 17.31 1.35
N LYS A 353 18.61 18.39 0.59
CA LYS A 353 17.38 19.18 0.74
C LYS A 353 16.23 18.56 -0.05
N THR A 354 15.04 18.59 0.52
CA THR A 354 13.82 18.08 -0.13
C THR A 354 12.99 19.23 -0.70
N SER A 355 12.23 18.95 -1.77
CA SER A 355 11.29 19.89 -2.37
C SER A 355 9.90 19.26 -2.46
N PRO A 356 8.80 20.00 -2.20
CA PRO A 356 7.44 19.49 -2.42
C PRO A 356 7.22 18.98 -3.85
N TYR A 357 7.90 19.55 -4.84
CA TYR A 357 7.84 19.13 -6.24
C TYR A 357 8.34 17.69 -6.48
N MET A 358 9.07 17.11 -5.54
CA MET A 358 9.66 15.77 -5.64
C MET A 358 8.89 14.71 -4.84
N GLN A 359 7.86 15.12 -4.08
CA GLN A 359 7.14 14.23 -3.15
C GLN A 359 5.87 13.64 -3.75
N GLY A 360 5.31 14.27 -4.78
CA GLY A 360 4.08 13.86 -5.44
C GLY A 360 3.66 14.87 -6.50
N LEU A 361 2.53 14.60 -7.16
CA LEU A 361 1.91 15.57 -8.06
C LEU A 361 1.28 16.71 -7.24
N LEU A 362 1.56 17.95 -7.63
CA LEU A 362 1.03 19.18 -7.00
C LEU A 362 -0.29 19.63 -7.64
N PHE A 363 -0.83 18.83 -8.54
CA PHE A 363 -2.08 19.06 -9.24
C PHE A 363 -2.94 17.81 -9.22
N THR A 364 -4.25 17.99 -9.34
CA THR A 364 -5.21 16.89 -9.45
C THR A 364 -5.28 16.42 -10.89
N LEU A 365 -5.21 15.10 -11.08
CA LEU A 365 -5.51 14.47 -12.36
C LEU A 365 -7.03 14.51 -12.62
N PRO A 366 -7.45 14.68 -13.89
CA PRO A 366 -8.87 14.75 -14.26
C PRO A 366 -9.63 13.43 -14.10
#